data_AF-A0A1A0V1P5-F1
#
_entry.id   AF-A0A1A0V1P5-F1
#
_cell.length_a   1.000
_cell.length_b   1.000
_cell.length_c   1.000
_cell.angle_alpha   90.00
_cell.angle_beta   90.00
_cell.angle_gamma   90.00
#
_symmetry.space_group_name_H-M   'P 1'
#
loop_
_entity.id
_entity.type
_entity.pdbx_description
1 polymer ?
#
loop_
_entity_poly.entity_id
_entity_poly.type
_entity_poly.pdbx_seq_one_letter_code
_entity_poly.pdbx_strand_id
1 'polypeptide(L)'
;MSDNLRVDPLEVRMAADHVNAAADSLRSAHGTAHERMGAAAPGWIGSSASGLSATTTKWEEESAAHYTELLKHAEDLRSAAEKYVRTDDNAATEIDSAGANLGTMGL
;
A
#
# COMPACT_ATOMS: atom_id res chain seq x y z
N MET A 1 21.26 11.68 11.22
CA MET A 1 22.22 10.75 10.59
C MET A 1 21.41 9.95 9.58
N SER A 2 21.46 10.38 8.32
CA SER A 2 20.87 9.61 7.24
C SER A 2 21.93 8.57 6.88
N ASP A 3 21.75 7.33 7.32
CA ASP A 3 22.43 6.23 6.64
C ASP A 3 22.05 6.34 5.15
N ASN A 4 23.02 6.17 4.25
CA ASN A 4 22.78 6.21 2.81
C ASN A 4 21.85 5.05 2.45
N LEU A 5 20.55 5.31 2.49
CA LEU A 5 19.52 4.33 2.22
C LEU A 5 19.56 4.02 0.72
N ARG A 6 20.16 2.87 0.38
CA ARG A 6 20.10 2.32 -0.96
C ARG A 6 18.72 1.69 -1.15
N VAL A 7 17.85 2.41 -1.85
CA VAL A 7 16.53 1.90 -2.24
C VAL A 7 16.55 1.56 -3.71
N ASP A 8 16.12 0.35 -4.05
CA ASP A 8 15.78 -0.02 -5.43
C ASP A 8 14.32 0.41 -5.71
N PRO A 9 14.07 1.41 -6.58
CA PRO A 9 12.71 1.85 -6.90
C PRO A 9 11.86 0.76 -7.58
N LEU A 10 12.47 -0.23 -8.23
CA LEU A 10 11.76 -1.37 -8.80
C LEU A 10 11.21 -2.26 -7.69
N GLU A 11 12.03 -2.61 -6.69
CA GLU A 11 11.58 -3.41 -5.55
C GLU A 11 10.46 -2.70 -4.75
N VAL A 12 10.53 -1.38 -4.62
CA VAL A 12 9.47 -0.60 -3.97
C VAL A 12 8.16 -0.65 -4.76
N ARG A 13 8.22 -0.60 -6.10
CA ARG A 13 7.02 -0.77 -6.95
C ARG A 13 6.45 -2.19 -6.83
N MET A 14 7.30 -3.21 -6.82
CA MET A 14 6.86 -4.60 -6.60
C MET A 14 6.20 -4.76 -5.23
N ALA A 15 6.73 -4.11 -4.19
CA ALA A 15 6.09 -4.10 -2.87
C ALA A 15 4.69 -3.45 -2.92
N ALA A 16 4.51 -2.35 -3.66
CA ALA A 16 3.19 -1.73 -3.86
C ALA A 16 2.20 -2.69 -4.52
N ASP A 17 2.64 -3.46 -5.51
CA ASP A 17 1.80 -4.43 -6.21
C ASP A 17 1.42 -5.61 -5.31
N HIS A 18 2.35 -6.08 -4.46
CA HIS A 18 2.05 -7.08 -3.43
C HIS A 18 1.03 -6.58 -2.41
N VAL A 19 1.13 -5.32 -1.98
CA VAL A 19 0.16 -4.72 -1.05
C VAL A 19 -1.22 -4.63 -1.69
N ASN A 20 -1.31 -4.23 -2.96
CA ASN A 20 -2.58 -4.24 -3.70
C ASN A 20 -3.18 -5.66 -3.79
N ALA A 21 -2.37 -6.66 -4.13
CA ALA A 21 -2.84 -8.05 -4.19
C ALA A 21 -3.34 -8.54 -2.82
N ALA A 22 -2.69 -8.15 -1.72
CA ALA A 22 -3.16 -8.44 -0.37
C ALA A 22 -4.49 -7.74 -0.05
N ALA A 23 -4.68 -6.49 -0.50
CA ALA A 23 -5.94 -5.76 -0.34
C ALA A 23 -7.10 -6.45 -1.08
N ASP A 24 -6.86 -6.88 -2.32
CA ASP A 24 -7.86 -7.60 -3.11
C ASP A 24 -8.22 -8.95 -2.48
N SER A 25 -7.21 -9.68 -1.98
CA SER A 25 -7.41 -10.94 -1.26
C SER A 25 -8.23 -10.72 0.02
N LEU A 26 -7.94 -9.67 0.80
CA LEU A 26 -8.70 -9.31 2.00
C LEU A 26 -10.16 -9.04 1.64
N ARG A 27 -10.40 -8.21 0.62
CA ARG A 27 -11.76 -7.85 0.18
C ARG A 27 -12.56 -9.07 -0.27
N SER A 28 -11.94 -9.95 -1.06
CA SER A 28 -12.58 -11.17 -1.56
C SER A 28 -12.91 -12.16 -0.43
N ALA A 29 -11.94 -12.43 0.45
CA ALA A 29 -12.14 -13.33 1.59
C ALA A 29 -13.20 -12.78 2.56
N HIS A 30 -13.18 -11.47 2.82
CA HIS A 30 -14.19 -10.81 3.65
C HIS A 30 -15.58 -10.92 3.03
N GLY A 31 -15.74 -10.61 1.74
CA GLY A 31 -17.02 -10.73 1.03
C GLY A 31 -17.59 -12.14 1.13
N THR A 32 -16.75 -13.16 0.92
CA THR A 32 -17.15 -14.57 1.07
C THR A 32 -17.60 -14.90 2.50
N ALA A 33 -16.90 -14.39 3.51
CA ALA A 33 -17.28 -14.57 4.91
C ALA A 33 -18.61 -13.87 5.22
N HIS A 34 -18.79 -12.64 4.73
CA HIS A 34 -20.01 -11.85 4.90
C HIS A 34 -21.23 -12.54 4.32
N GLU A 35 -21.11 -13.09 3.10
CA GLU A 35 -22.18 -13.88 2.46
C GLU A 35 -22.58 -15.09 3.32
N ARG A 36 -21.59 -15.82 3.87
CA ARG A 36 -21.85 -16.97 4.76
C ARG A 36 -22.52 -16.55 6.06
N MET A 37 -22.14 -15.42 6.63
CA MET A 37 -22.79 -14.86 7.83
C MET A 37 -24.24 -14.46 7.53
N GLY A 38 -24.49 -13.79 6.40
CA GLY A 38 -25.84 -13.44 5.95
C GLY A 38 -26.73 -14.66 5.73
N ALA A 39 -26.19 -15.73 5.15
CA ALA A 39 -26.91 -16.99 4.97
C ALA A 39 -27.24 -17.70 6.30
N ALA A 40 -26.39 -17.54 7.32
CA ALA A 40 -26.61 -18.11 8.65
C ALA A 40 -27.53 -17.26 9.55
N ALA A 41 -27.65 -15.96 9.28
CA ALA A 41 -28.37 -14.99 10.10
C ALA A 41 -29.82 -15.39 10.46
N PRO A 42 -30.64 -15.98 9.56
CA PRO A 42 -31.99 -16.43 9.90
C PRO A 42 -32.05 -17.51 10.99
N GLY A 43 -30.95 -18.24 11.20
CA GLY A 43 -30.83 -19.28 12.23
C GLY A 43 -30.34 -18.76 13.58
N TRP A 44 -30.01 -17.48 13.72
CA TRP A 44 -29.57 -16.91 14.98
C TRP A 44 -30.76 -16.56 15.86
N ILE A 45 -30.72 -16.93 17.13
CA ILE A 45 -31.85 -16.80 18.06
C ILE A 45 -31.40 -16.11 19.35
N GLY A 46 -32.27 -15.28 19.93
CA GLY A 46 -32.05 -14.66 21.24
C GLY A 46 -30.90 -13.66 21.27
N SER A 47 -30.30 -13.47 22.44
CA SER A 47 -29.21 -12.50 22.65
C SER A 47 -27.95 -12.80 21.83
N SER A 48 -27.73 -14.06 21.46
CA SER A 48 -26.65 -14.45 20.56
C SER A 48 -26.84 -13.87 19.16
N ALA A 49 -28.08 -13.70 18.68
CA ALA A 49 -28.34 -13.08 17.38
C ALA A 49 -27.90 -11.62 17.35
N SER A 50 -28.24 -10.83 18.38
CA SER A 50 -27.80 -9.44 18.45
C SER A 50 -26.28 -9.32 18.55
N GLY A 51 -25.63 -10.23 19.28
CA GLY A 51 -24.17 -10.26 19.38
C GLY A 51 -23.51 -10.59 18.04
N LEU A 52 -23.98 -11.62 17.34
CA LEU A 52 -23.46 -12.04 16.04
C LEU A 52 -23.67 -10.96 14.97
N SER A 53 -24.82 -10.30 14.96
CA SER A 53 -25.07 -9.15 14.07
C SER A 53 -24.11 -8.00 14.36
N ALA A 54 -23.92 -7.63 15.63
CA ALA A 54 -22.99 -6.57 16.01
C ALA A 54 -21.53 -6.90 15.64
N THR A 55 -21.10 -8.16 15.85
CA THR A 55 -19.78 -8.63 15.43
C THR A 55 -19.63 -8.60 13.90
N THR A 56 -20.65 -9.00 13.16
CA THR A 56 -20.66 -8.97 11.69
C THR A 56 -20.50 -7.53 11.16
N THR A 57 -21.25 -6.58 11.72
CA THR A 57 -21.12 -5.15 11.38
C THR A 57 -19.72 -4.63 11.68
N LYS A 58 -19.20 -4.93 12.88
CA LYS A 58 -17.87 -4.49 13.28
C LYS A 58 -16.77 -5.03 12.34
N TRP A 59 -16.86 -6.31 11.97
CA TRP A 59 -15.90 -6.91 11.04
C TRP A 59 -15.97 -6.29 9.64
N GLU A 60 -17.15 -5.95 9.14
CA GLU A 60 -17.30 -5.22 7.87
C GLU A 60 -16.62 -3.86 7.93
N GLU A 61 -16.84 -3.09 9.00
CA GLU A 61 -16.22 -1.78 9.21
C GLU A 61 -14.69 -1.88 9.28
N GLU A 62 -14.15 -2.79 10.10
CA GLU A 62 -12.70 -3.00 10.25
C GLU A 62 -12.05 -3.46 8.94
N SER A 63 -12.70 -4.37 8.21
CA SER A 63 -12.17 -4.88 6.93
C SER A 63 -12.20 -3.82 5.84
N ALA A 64 -13.22 -2.96 5.83
CA ALA A 64 -13.27 -1.82 4.92
C ALA A 64 -12.20 -0.76 5.24
N ALA A 65 -11.94 -0.51 6.52
CA ALA A 65 -10.86 0.38 6.96
C ALA A 65 -9.49 -0.16 6.55
N HIS A 66 -9.19 -1.42 6.87
CA HIS A 66 -7.92 -2.06 6.52
C HIS A 66 -7.69 -2.11 5.00
N TYR A 67 -8.74 -2.41 4.21
CA TYR A 67 -8.64 -2.36 2.76
C TYR A 67 -8.21 -0.96 2.26
N THR A 68 -8.81 0.09 2.82
CA THR A 68 -8.50 1.48 2.46
C THR A 68 -7.06 1.85 2.86
N GLU A 69 -6.61 1.40 4.03
CA GLU A 69 -5.22 1.60 4.49
C GLU A 69 -4.21 0.89 3.59
N LEU A 70 -4.49 -0.35 3.16
CA LEU A 70 -3.62 -1.09 2.25
C LEU A 70 -3.50 -0.38 0.89
N LEU A 71 -4.61 0.10 0.33
CA LEU A 71 -4.57 0.89 -0.91
C LEU A 71 -3.71 2.15 -0.77
N LYS A 72 -3.86 2.85 0.36
CA LYS A 72 -3.03 4.02 0.67
C LYS A 72 -1.55 3.65 0.76
N HIS A 73 -1.21 2.54 1.41
CA HIS A 73 0.18 2.09 1.49
C HIS A 73 0.76 1.74 0.11
N ALA A 74 -0.02 1.10 -0.76
CA ALA A 74 0.41 0.85 -2.14
C ALA A 74 0.65 2.15 -2.91
N GLU A 75 -0.21 3.16 -2.74
CA GLU A 75 -0.01 4.49 -3.33
C GLU A 75 1.23 5.20 -2.78
N ASP A 76 1.42 5.19 -1.45
CA ASP A 76 2.58 5.78 -0.78
C ASP A 76 3.89 5.15 -1.27
N LEU A 77 3.91 3.82 -1.47
CA LEU A 77 5.05 3.10 -2.04
C LEU A 77 5.33 3.51 -3.49
N ARG A 78 4.30 3.62 -4.34
CA ARG A 78 4.47 4.12 -5.72
C ARG A 78 5.02 5.54 -5.74
N SER A 79 4.46 6.43 -4.92
CA SER A 79 4.95 7.81 -4.76
C SER A 79 6.40 7.85 -4.25
N ALA A 80 6.77 6.97 -3.33
CA ALA A 80 8.14 6.86 -2.84
C ALA A 80 9.10 6.42 -3.96
N ALA A 81 8.74 5.40 -4.75
CA ALA A 81 9.55 4.95 -5.87
C ALA A 81 9.78 6.05 -6.91
N GLU A 82 8.75 6.84 -7.25
CA GLU A 82 8.86 7.99 -8.15
C GLU A 82 9.80 9.07 -7.59
N LYS A 83 9.73 9.34 -6.27
CA LYS A 83 10.62 10.30 -5.61
C LYS A 83 12.08 9.85 -5.67
N TYR A 84 12.37 8.56 -5.50
CA TYR A 84 13.73 8.03 -5.64
C TYR A 84 14.26 8.20 -7.05
N VAL A 85 13.51 7.79 -8.07
CA VAL A 85 13.91 7.95 -9.49
C VAL A 85 14.21 9.42 -9.80
N ARG A 86 13.29 10.33 -9.44
CA ARG A 86 13.49 11.77 -9.68
C ARG A 86 14.71 12.34 -8.96
N THR A 87 15.01 11.84 -7.76
CA THR A 87 16.19 12.29 -6.99
C THR A 87 17.48 11.86 -7.68
N ASP A 88 17.52 10.62 -8.19
CA ASP A 88 18.66 10.07 -8.93
C ASP A 88 18.87 10.81 -10.26
N ASP A 89 17.81 11.04 -11.04
CA ASP A 89 17.86 11.78 -12.31
C ASP A 89 18.37 13.23 -12.12
N ASN A 90 17.89 13.90 -11.07
CA ASN A 90 18.35 15.26 -10.73
C ASN A 90 19.82 15.25 -10.34
N ALA A 91 20.25 14.30 -9.50
CA ALA A 91 21.65 14.19 -9.09
C ALA A 91 22.57 13.90 -10.27
N ALA A 92 22.16 13.03 -11.20
CA ALA A 92 22.90 12.75 -12.44
C ALA A 92 23.05 14.01 -13.30
N THR A 93 21.96 14.77 -13.48
CA THR A 93 21.97 16.03 -14.24
C THR A 93 22.90 17.08 -13.62
N GLU A 94 22.90 17.20 -12.30
CA GLU A 94 23.80 18.10 -11.56
C GLU A 94 25.27 17.69 -11.73
N ILE A 95 25.57 16.39 -11.66
CA ILE A 95 26.92 15.86 -11.87
C ILE A 95 27.40 16.12 -13.31
N ASP A 96 26.57 15.85 -14.32
CA ASP A 96 26.90 16.09 -15.72
C ASP A 96 27.16 17.59 -15.99
N SER A 97 26.33 18.45 -15.41
CA SER A 97 26.48 19.91 -15.51
C SER A 97 27.77 20.39 -14.84
N ALA A 98 28.11 19.85 -13.66
CA ALA A 98 29.36 20.17 -12.97
C ALA A 98 30.58 19.69 -13.78
N GLY A 99 30.53 18.49 -14.37
CA GLY A 99 31.58 17.96 -15.24
C GLY A 99 31.79 18.80 -16.49
N ALA A 100 30.72 19.22 -17.16
CA ALA A 100 30.79 20.10 -18.32
C ALA A 100 31.42 21.46 -17.98
N ASN A 101 31.07 22.03 -16.83
CA ASN A 101 31.65 23.28 -16.35
C ASN A 101 33.16 23.14 -16.07
N LEU A 102 33.60 22.04 -15.44
CA LEU A 102 35.02 21.76 -15.20
C LEU A 102 35.81 21.65 -16.51
N GLY A 103 35.28 20.90 -17.49
CA GLY A 103 35.90 20.80 -18.82
C GLY A 103 35.96 22.14 -19.56
N THR A 104 34.98 23.02 -19.36
CA THR A 104 34.98 24.38 -19.92
C THR A 104 36.02 25.29 -19.23
N MET A 105 36.35 25.01 -17.96
CA MET A 105 37.39 25.73 -17.21
C MET A 105 38.83 25.22 -17.47
N GLY A 106 39.01 24.18 -18.29
CA GLY A 106 40.33 23.69 -18.70
C GLY A 106 41.11 22.95 -17.60
N LEU A 107 40.41 22.34 -16.64
CA LEU A 107 40.95 21.37 -15.69
C LEU A 107 40.75 19.94 -16.19
#